data_AF-A0A109BHK3-F1
#
_entry.id   AF-A0A109BHK3-F1
#
_cell.length_a   1.000
_cell.length_b   1.000
_cell.length_c   1.000
_cell.angle_alpha   90.00
_cell.angle_beta   90.00
_cell.angle_gamma   90.00
#
_symmetry.space_group_name_H-M   'P 1'
#
loop_
_entity.id
_entity.type
_entity.pdbx_description
1 polymer ?
#
loop_
_entity_poly.entity_id
_entity_poly.type
_entity_poly.pdbx_seq_one_letter_code
_entity_poly.pdbx_strand_id
1 'polypeptide(L)'
;MAAAWAELGQREVRGSADNARIRAFFREVGHPAILHDEVAWCAAFVGACLERGGLASTRSLMARSYLRWGDDVSAGRIGAVAVLSRGRDPAAGHVGFLMGETPTHVVLLGGNQGDAVSVAAYPKTRLLGLRWPSAAAAAESAGRKDAGTRAAGDALFDEALAHVLEMEGGYTDDPHDPGGPTNRGITLATYAAWRGVRLNAATRPGLKAELRRIGADVVRDIYFARYWSLAHCSEMAPALAFFHFDAAVNHGVTGAMRLLQRAVGTDVDGEIGPNTRAAIGRLSVEQCLERYAEVRRARYRALPHFWRFGRGWLRRVDTTLARARKVLRAGAGAQQATDEVQEKGMSSMNESVRMQEQSGPVQQQESTTKWWGQSITIWGAMITALSTVLPAIGPAFGVDITGDLVREAGEGIVLTVQAVGGLIGTLMTIYGRMRASTGLTHRSVQMKL
;
A
#
# COMPACT_ATOMS: atom_id res chain seq x y z
N MET A 1 11.15 -12.76 3.16
CA MET A 1 12.53 -12.24 3.29
C MET A 1 13.58 -12.97 2.44
N ALA A 2 13.42 -14.26 2.09
CA ALA A 2 14.41 -14.98 1.27
C ALA A 2 14.78 -14.24 -0.04
N ALA A 3 13.79 -13.69 -0.75
CA ALA A 3 14.01 -12.89 -1.95
C ALA A 3 14.87 -11.63 -1.73
N ALA A 4 14.77 -11.00 -0.56
CA ALA A 4 15.57 -9.82 -0.21
C ALA A 4 17.02 -10.20 0.12
N TRP A 5 17.23 -11.31 0.83
CA TRP A 5 18.56 -11.83 1.14
C TRP A 5 19.33 -12.28 -0.09
N ALA A 6 18.63 -12.83 -1.10
CA ALA A 6 19.24 -13.23 -2.37
C ALA A 6 19.82 -12.04 -3.17
N GLU A 7 19.39 -10.81 -2.87
CA GLU A 7 19.84 -9.59 -3.53
C GLU A 7 20.85 -8.81 -2.69
N LEU A 8 21.30 -9.33 -1.55
CA LEU A 8 22.30 -8.68 -0.71
C LEU A 8 23.59 -8.40 -1.49
N GLY A 9 24.11 -7.19 -1.38
CA GLY A 9 25.34 -6.78 -2.04
C GLY A 9 25.16 -6.26 -3.46
N GLN A 10 23.94 -6.28 -4.04
CA GLN A 10 23.65 -5.56 -5.29
C GLN A 10 23.91 -4.06 -5.09
N ARG A 11 24.67 -3.45 -5.99
CA ARG A 11 25.08 -2.04 -5.92
C ARG A 11 24.83 -1.32 -7.23
N GLU A 12 24.59 -0.02 -7.15
CA GLU A 12 24.64 0.86 -8.31
C GLU A 12 26.04 0.81 -8.94
N VAL A 13 26.08 0.91 -10.26
CA VAL A 13 27.35 0.95 -10.99
C VAL A 13 27.63 2.41 -11.32
N ARG A 14 28.76 2.96 -10.85
CA ARG A 14 29.13 4.35 -11.14
C ARG A 14 29.41 4.51 -12.64
N GLY A 15 28.76 5.48 -13.29
CA GLY A 15 28.99 5.85 -14.69
C GLY A 15 27.75 5.68 -15.56
N SER A 16 27.92 5.47 -16.86
CA SER A 16 26.83 5.33 -17.84
C SER A 16 26.24 3.91 -17.94
N ALA A 17 26.59 3.02 -17.02
CA ALA A 17 26.17 1.63 -17.02
C ALA A 17 25.23 1.39 -15.83
N ASP A 18 24.03 0.86 -16.07
CA ASP A 18 23.06 0.58 -15.00
C ASP A 18 23.14 -0.89 -14.54
N ASN A 19 22.93 -1.15 -13.24
CA ASN A 19 22.83 -2.52 -12.75
C ASN A 19 21.54 -3.20 -13.25
N ALA A 20 21.69 -4.29 -14.02
CA ALA A 20 20.57 -5.04 -14.60
C ALA A 20 19.58 -5.59 -13.55
N ARG A 21 20.07 -5.90 -12.33
CA ARG A 21 19.21 -6.34 -11.21
C ARG A 21 18.38 -5.19 -10.65
N ILE A 22 18.95 -4.00 -10.49
CA ILE A 22 18.22 -2.82 -10.01
C ILE A 22 17.11 -2.46 -11.01
N ARG A 23 17.42 -2.47 -12.32
CA ARG A 23 16.40 -2.29 -13.37
C ARG A 23 15.32 -3.36 -13.35
N ALA A 24 15.65 -4.60 -13.00
CA ALA A 24 14.66 -5.67 -12.86
C ALA A 24 13.64 -5.36 -11.76
N PHE A 25 14.06 -4.79 -10.62
CA PHE A 25 13.12 -4.41 -9.56
C PHE A 25 12.05 -3.44 -10.07
N PHE A 26 12.45 -2.41 -10.82
CA PHE A 26 11.50 -1.46 -11.43
C PHE A 26 10.54 -2.14 -12.40
N ARG A 27 11.03 -3.02 -13.29
CA ARG A 27 10.18 -3.76 -14.23
C ARG A 27 9.15 -4.63 -13.50
N GLU A 28 9.58 -5.36 -12.48
CA GLU A 28 8.73 -6.30 -11.74
C GLU A 28 7.58 -5.58 -11.01
N VAL A 29 7.83 -4.38 -10.48
CA VAL A 29 6.79 -3.56 -9.83
C VAL A 29 6.00 -2.68 -10.81
N GLY A 30 6.15 -2.87 -12.12
CA GLY A 30 5.35 -2.19 -13.15
C GLY A 30 5.90 -0.84 -13.65
N HIS A 31 7.19 -0.56 -13.45
CA HIS A 31 7.87 0.67 -13.86
C HIS A 31 9.04 0.41 -14.84
N PRO A 32 8.83 -0.29 -15.98
CA PRO A 32 9.91 -0.67 -16.88
C PRO A 32 10.61 0.51 -17.58
N ALA A 33 9.99 1.69 -17.57
CA ALA A 33 10.51 2.90 -18.20
C ALA A 33 11.61 3.61 -17.40
N ILE A 34 11.89 3.18 -16.16
CA ILE A 34 12.98 3.73 -15.34
C ILE A 34 14.26 2.95 -15.64
N LEU A 35 15.15 3.62 -16.35
CA LEU A 35 16.37 3.01 -16.89
C LEU A 35 17.60 3.30 -16.05
N HIS A 36 17.56 4.29 -15.15
CA HIS A 36 18.69 4.72 -14.34
C HIS A 36 18.48 4.38 -12.87
N ASP A 37 19.54 3.91 -12.23
CA ASP A 37 19.58 3.60 -10.80
C ASP A 37 19.67 4.84 -9.90
N GLU A 38 19.89 6.04 -10.48
CA GLU A 38 19.82 7.33 -9.80
C GLU A 38 18.42 7.67 -9.21
N VAL A 39 17.35 7.00 -9.68
CA VAL A 39 16.01 7.13 -9.10
C VAL A 39 15.94 6.30 -7.83
N ALA A 40 15.52 6.90 -6.72
CA ALA A 40 15.46 6.21 -5.44
C ALA A 40 14.64 4.89 -5.50
N TRP A 41 15.34 3.75 -5.42
CA TRP A 41 14.78 2.43 -5.73
C TRP A 41 14.46 1.55 -4.52
N CYS A 42 14.48 2.10 -3.30
CA CYS A 42 14.18 1.34 -2.08
C CYS A 42 12.75 0.73 -2.10
N ALA A 43 11.76 1.46 -2.61
CA ALA A 43 10.39 0.98 -2.73
C ALA A 43 10.22 -0.06 -3.86
N ALA A 44 10.94 0.12 -4.98
CA ALA A 44 10.97 -0.87 -6.07
C ALA A 44 11.57 -2.20 -5.58
N PHE A 45 12.67 -2.14 -4.83
CA PHE A 45 13.30 -3.31 -4.22
C PHE A 45 12.34 -4.05 -3.28
N VAL A 46 11.72 -3.35 -2.32
CA VAL A 46 10.77 -3.95 -1.38
C VAL A 46 9.59 -4.57 -2.13
N GLY A 47 9.06 -3.89 -3.13
CA GLY A 47 7.93 -4.39 -3.91
C GLY A 47 8.27 -5.64 -4.70
N ALA A 48 9.42 -5.66 -5.38
CA ALA A 48 9.90 -6.84 -6.10
C ALA A 48 10.10 -8.03 -5.15
N CYS A 49 10.67 -7.79 -3.96
CA CYS A 49 10.87 -8.85 -2.96
C CYS A 49 9.56 -9.41 -2.39
N LEU A 50 8.54 -8.56 -2.21
CA LEU A 50 7.21 -8.99 -1.81
C LEU A 50 6.55 -9.84 -2.90
N GLU A 51 6.57 -9.38 -4.17
CA GLU A 51 5.94 -10.08 -5.29
C GLU A 51 6.61 -11.42 -5.59
N ARG A 52 7.95 -11.49 -5.52
CA ARG A 52 8.69 -12.77 -5.59
C ARG A 52 8.38 -13.71 -4.43
N GLY A 53 7.99 -13.15 -3.28
CA GLY A 53 7.49 -13.91 -2.13
C GLY A 53 6.01 -14.27 -2.21
N GLY A 54 5.34 -14.02 -3.34
CA GLY A 54 3.92 -14.29 -3.55
C GLY A 54 2.98 -13.26 -2.91
N LEU A 55 3.50 -12.16 -2.36
CA LEU A 55 2.71 -11.11 -1.72
C LEU A 55 2.49 -9.94 -2.69
N ALA A 56 1.29 -9.35 -2.68
CA ALA A 56 1.05 -8.13 -3.43
C ALA A 56 1.86 -6.97 -2.83
N SER A 57 2.58 -6.21 -3.67
CA SER A 57 3.24 -4.97 -3.28
C SER A 57 2.32 -3.76 -3.46
N THR A 58 2.75 -2.56 -3.04
CA THR A 58 2.04 -1.32 -3.37
C THR A 58 2.23 -0.90 -4.83
N ARG A 59 3.23 -1.48 -5.52
CA ARG A 59 3.70 -1.09 -6.86
C ARG A 59 4.02 0.41 -7.01
N SER A 60 4.14 1.13 -5.90
CA SER A 60 4.52 2.53 -5.88
C SER A 60 6.00 2.65 -5.62
N LEU A 61 6.65 3.59 -6.29
CA LEU A 61 8.06 3.93 -6.05
C LEU A 61 8.25 4.83 -4.83
N MET A 62 7.15 5.25 -4.18
CA MET A 62 7.22 6.02 -2.94
C MET A 62 7.30 5.08 -1.74
N ALA A 63 8.38 5.21 -0.97
CA ALA A 63 8.57 4.45 0.27
C ALA A 63 7.39 4.57 1.25
N ARG A 64 6.80 5.77 1.34
CA ARG A 64 5.67 6.05 2.25
C ARG A 64 4.36 5.39 1.84
N SER A 65 4.23 4.89 0.60
CA SER A 65 3.06 4.12 0.18
C SER A 65 2.83 2.90 1.07
N TYR A 66 3.92 2.31 1.61
CA TYR A 66 3.86 1.16 2.48
C TYR A 66 3.24 1.46 3.85
N LEU A 67 3.10 2.73 4.29
CA LEU A 67 2.38 3.06 5.53
C LEU A 67 0.90 2.65 5.52
N ARG A 68 0.36 2.25 4.37
CA ARG A 68 -0.99 1.71 4.21
C ARG A 68 -1.01 0.28 3.69
N TRP A 69 0.15 -0.34 3.53
CA TRP A 69 0.26 -1.74 3.12
C TRP A 69 0.12 -2.64 4.35
N GLY A 70 -0.68 -3.71 4.22
CA GLY A 70 -0.87 -4.69 5.28
C GLY A 70 -1.41 -4.13 6.60
N ASP A 71 -1.27 -4.94 7.65
CA ASP A 71 -1.67 -4.62 9.01
C ASP A 71 -0.56 -3.87 9.73
N ASP A 72 -0.93 -2.90 10.56
CA ASP A 72 0.01 -2.21 11.43
C ASP A 72 0.43 -3.12 12.58
N VAL A 73 1.72 -3.17 12.88
CA VAL A 73 2.24 -3.97 13.99
C VAL A 73 3.03 -3.11 14.96
N SER A 74 2.65 -3.12 16.22
CA SER A 74 3.28 -2.32 17.27
C SER A 74 4.56 -2.96 17.84
N ALA A 75 4.74 -4.27 17.65
CA ALA A 75 5.95 -4.99 18.06
C ALA A 75 6.87 -5.23 16.84
N GLY A 76 8.18 -5.02 17.03
CA GLY A 76 9.21 -5.23 16.02
C GLY A 76 9.29 -6.68 15.54
N ARG A 77 8.45 -7.03 14.57
CA ARG A 77 8.43 -8.37 13.97
C ARG A 77 9.46 -8.44 12.85
N ILE A 78 10.42 -9.35 12.98
CA ILE A 78 11.41 -9.61 11.92
C ILE A 78 10.69 -9.94 10.60
N GLY A 79 11.07 -9.24 9.53
CA GLY A 79 10.45 -9.29 8.22
C GLY A 79 9.33 -8.30 7.97
N ALA A 80 8.91 -7.51 8.98
CA ALA A 80 7.95 -6.44 8.78
C ALA A 80 8.51 -5.38 7.81
N VAL A 81 7.65 -4.79 6.99
CA VAL A 81 8.02 -3.65 6.15
C VAL A 81 8.08 -2.42 7.06
N ALA A 82 9.29 -1.90 7.26
CA ALA A 82 9.53 -0.71 8.05
C ALA A 82 9.61 0.51 7.15
N VAL A 83 8.83 1.54 7.48
CA VAL A 83 8.83 2.81 6.73
C VAL A 83 9.47 3.89 7.59
N LEU A 84 10.46 4.57 7.03
CA LEU A 84 11.20 5.64 7.69
C LEU A 84 10.95 7.00 7.02
N SER A 85 11.07 8.08 7.79
CA SER A 85 11.21 9.44 7.26
C SER A 85 12.57 9.64 6.58
N ARG A 86 12.64 10.56 5.62
CA ARG A 86 13.90 10.96 4.97
C ARG A 86 13.98 12.48 4.89
N GLY A 87 14.88 13.08 5.68
CA GLY A 87 15.03 14.54 5.72
C GLY A 87 13.83 15.25 6.36
N ARG A 88 13.64 16.53 6.04
CA ARG A 88 12.54 17.37 6.55
C ARG A 88 11.28 17.31 5.68
N ASP A 89 11.39 16.77 4.48
CA ASP A 89 10.28 16.66 3.55
C ASP A 89 9.30 15.56 4.03
N PRO A 90 8.03 15.90 4.34
CA PRO A 90 7.04 14.92 4.78
C PRO A 90 6.66 13.91 3.69
N ALA A 91 6.92 14.18 2.41
CA ALA A 91 6.67 13.24 1.31
C ALA A 91 7.82 12.24 1.11
N ALA A 92 9.05 12.62 1.49
CA ALA A 92 10.22 11.78 1.36
C ALA A 92 10.26 10.68 2.44
N GLY A 93 10.73 9.49 2.05
CA GLY A 93 10.85 8.36 2.95
C GLY A 93 11.87 7.32 2.51
N HIS A 94 12.07 6.32 3.36
CA HIS A 94 12.85 5.11 3.08
C HIS A 94 12.06 3.89 3.53
N VAL A 95 12.29 2.74 2.90
CA VAL A 95 11.59 1.50 3.22
C VAL A 95 12.52 0.30 3.12
N GLY A 96 12.35 -0.66 4.03
CA GLY A 96 13.11 -1.91 4.07
C GLY A 96 12.44 -2.94 4.96
N PHE A 97 13.00 -4.15 5.02
CA PHE A 97 12.52 -5.23 5.88
C PHE A 97 13.22 -5.18 7.25
N LEU A 98 12.45 -5.16 8.33
CA LEU A 98 12.98 -5.15 9.70
C LEU A 98 13.74 -6.45 9.99
N MET A 99 15.01 -6.32 10.37
CA MET A 99 15.88 -7.44 10.78
C MET A 99 16.02 -7.54 12.29
N GLY A 100 15.81 -6.43 13.00
CA GLY A 100 15.88 -6.36 14.46
C GLY A 100 15.76 -4.92 14.94
N GLU A 101 15.67 -4.74 16.25
CA GLU A 101 15.58 -3.42 16.87
C GLU A 101 16.30 -3.38 18.22
N THR A 102 16.83 -2.21 18.56
CA THR A 102 17.35 -1.85 19.89
C THR A 102 16.45 -0.77 20.51
N PRO A 103 16.68 -0.30 21.75
CA PRO A 103 15.91 0.82 22.30
C PRO A 103 15.98 2.10 21.46
N THR A 104 17.05 2.30 20.70
CA THR A 104 17.31 3.55 19.96
C THR A 104 17.31 3.39 18.45
N HIS A 105 17.46 2.17 17.92
CA HIS A 105 17.61 1.92 16.48
C HIS A 105 16.73 0.78 15.98
N VAL A 106 16.40 0.81 14.69
CA VAL A 106 15.91 -0.32 13.91
C VAL A 106 16.96 -0.73 12.90
N VAL A 107 17.11 -2.02 12.64
CA VAL A 107 18.04 -2.57 11.65
C VAL A 107 17.23 -3.08 10.47
N LEU A 108 17.51 -2.57 9.27
CA LEU A 108 16.75 -2.87 8.06
C LEU A 108 17.61 -3.54 6.99
N LEU A 109 17.08 -4.61 6.38
CA LEU A 109 17.53 -5.11 5.08
C LEU A 109 16.77 -4.35 3.99
N GLY A 110 17.44 -3.50 3.23
CA GLY A 110 16.80 -2.58 2.29
C GLY A 110 17.67 -2.27 1.08
N GLY A 111 17.00 -1.88 -0.01
CA GLY A 111 17.64 -1.39 -1.23
C GLY A 111 17.92 0.12 -1.14
N ASN A 112 18.82 0.61 -1.98
CA ASN A 112 19.27 2.00 -2.03
C ASN A 112 19.82 2.53 -0.68
N GLN A 113 20.51 1.68 0.07
CA GLN A 113 21.16 2.02 1.33
C GLN A 113 22.67 2.17 1.11
N GLY A 114 23.10 3.40 0.82
CA GLY A 114 24.45 3.67 0.31
C GLY A 114 24.62 3.07 -1.09
N ASP A 115 23.63 3.33 -1.95
CA ASP A 115 23.57 2.89 -3.35
C ASP A 115 23.67 1.35 -3.49
N ALA A 116 23.12 0.64 -2.50
CA ALA A 116 23.25 -0.81 -2.34
C ALA A 116 22.03 -1.47 -1.69
N VAL A 117 21.88 -2.78 -1.92
CA VAL A 117 21.10 -3.66 -1.04
C VAL A 117 22.03 -4.07 0.11
N SER A 118 21.71 -3.63 1.32
CA SER A 118 22.55 -3.86 2.50
C SER A 118 21.69 -4.00 3.77
N VAL A 119 22.35 -4.34 4.87
CA VAL A 119 21.77 -4.25 6.21
C VAL A 119 22.30 -2.98 6.88
N ALA A 120 21.40 -2.09 7.30
CA ALA A 120 21.77 -0.80 7.89
C ALA A 120 20.90 -0.46 9.10
N ALA A 121 21.50 0.20 10.10
CA ALA A 121 20.83 0.67 11.29
C ALA A 121 20.34 2.12 11.13
N TYR A 122 19.13 2.40 11.60
CA TYR A 122 18.50 3.72 11.55
C TYR A 122 17.91 4.09 12.92
N PRO A 123 17.95 5.37 13.34
CA PRO A 123 17.33 5.80 14.58
C PRO A 123 15.82 5.52 14.59
N LYS A 124 15.29 5.04 15.73
CA LYS A 124 13.85 4.80 15.94
C LYS A 124 13.01 6.07 15.77
N THR A 125 13.60 7.24 16.00
CA THR A 125 12.94 8.54 15.75
C THR A 125 12.57 8.77 14.29
N ARG A 126 13.17 8.03 13.36
CA ARG A 126 12.81 8.06 11.93
C ARG A 126 11.72 7.05 11.57
N LEU A 127 11.40 6.10 12.44
CA LEU A 127 10.41 5.06 12.16
C LEU A 127 9.00 5.67 12.16
N LEU A 128 8.32 5.56 11.04
CA LEU A 128 6.96 6.07 10.83
C LEU A 128 5.91 4.98 11.02
N GLY A 129 6.26 3.71 10.78
CA GLY A 129 5.36 2.58 10.95
C GLY A 129 6.02 1.25 10.57
N LEU A 130 5.46 0.16 11.09
CA LEU A 130 5.85 -1.22 10.80
C LEU A 130 4.65 -1.98 10.28
N ARG A 131 4.81 -2.69 9.16
CA ARG A 131 3.70 -3.32 8.47
C ARG A 131 3.93 -4.79 8.23
N TRP A 132 2.87 -5.57 8.42
CA TRP A 132 2.87 -7.01 8.22
C TRP A 132 1.84 -7.40 7.16
N PRO A 133 2.12 -8.38 6.27
CA PRO A 133 1.13 -8.84 5.31
C PRO A 133 -0.12 -9.32 6.04
N SER A 134 -1.28 -8.80 5.67
CA SER A 134 -2.55 -9.15 6.32
C SER A 134 -2.92 -10.60 6.04
N ALA A 135 -3.66 -11.23 6.96
CA ALA A 135 -4.13 -12.60 6.79
C ALA A 135 -4.98 -12.78 5.51
N ALA A 136 -5.71 -11.73 5.10
CA ALA A 136 -6.44 -11.70 3.83
C ALA A 136 -5.49 -11.68 2.61
N ALA A 137 -4.40 -10.91 2.65
CA ALA A 137 -3.40 -10.86 1.57
C ALA A 137 -2.55 -12.14 1.48
N ALA A 138 -2.35 -12.85 2.60
CA ALA A 138 -1.70 -14.15 2.66
C ALA A 138 -2.63 -15.32 2.25
N ALA A 139 -3.93 -15.19 2.46
CA ALA A 139 -4.93 -16.14 1.96
C ALA A 139 -5.18 -15.97 0.45
N GLU A 140 -5.20 -14.71 -0.05
CA GLU A 140 -5.25 -14.39 -1.49
C GLU A 140 -4.00 -14.85 -2.27
N SER A 141 -2.89 -15.17 -1.61
CA SER A 141 -1.69 -15.72 -2.26
C SER A 141 -1.65 -17.26 -2.23
N ALA A 142 -2.32 -17.91 -1.29
CA ALA A 142 -2.47 -19.37 -1.25
C ALA A 142 -3.58 -19.88 -2.19
N GLY A 143 -4.59 -19.05 -2.49
CA GLY A 143 -5.71 -19.38 -3.37
C GLY A 143 -5.60 -18.86 -4.81
N ARG A 144 -4.44 -18.34 -5.24
CA ARG A 144 -4.29 -17.61 -6.53
C ARG A 144 -4.19 -18.53 -7.75
N LYS A 145 -5.20 -19.38 -7.93
CA LYS A 145 -5.83 -19.56 -9.24
C LYS A 145 -7.18 -18.87 -9.10
N ASP A 146 -7.32 -17.63 -9.58
CA ASP A 146 -8.57 -17.14 -10.15
C ASP A 146 -8.41 -15.75 -10.80
N ALA A 147 -8.92 -15.65 -12.02
CA ALA A 147 -8.69 -14.59 -13.00
C ALA A 147 -9.72 -13.42 -12.92
N GLY A 148 -10.63 -13.43 -11.96
CA GLY A 148 -11.85 -12.58 -11.98
C GLY A 148 -11.63 -11.08 -11.72
N THR A 149 -10.93 -10.71 -10.64
CA THR A 149 -10.81 -9.29 -10.23
C THR A 149 -9.81 -8.50 -11.08
N ARG A 150 -8.78 -9.18 -11.63
CA ARG A 150 -7.82 -8.58 -12.56
C ARG A 150 -8.47 -8.32 -13.92
N ALA A 151 -9.28 -9.27 -14.40
CA ALA A 151 -10.02 -9.14 -15.66
C ALA A 151 -11.00 -7.96 -15.66
N ALA A 152 -11.69 -7.69 -14.54
CA ALA A 152 -12.64 -6.57 -14.46
C ALA A 152 -11.94 -5.19 -14.50
N GLY A 153 -10.82 -5.03 -13.79
CA GLY A 153 -10.02 -3.80 -13.82
C GLY A 153 -9.33 -3.59 -15.16
N ASP A 154 -8.82 -4.66 -15.77
CA ASP A 154 -8.26 -4.63 -17.12
C ASP A 154 -9.34 -4.31 -18.17
N ALA A 155 -10.54 -4.87 -18.06
CA ALA A 155 -11.65 -4.61 -18.96
C ALA A 155 -12.15 -3.15 -18.88
N LEU A 156 -12.25 -2.58 -17.68
CA LEU A 156 -12.61 -1.16 -17.52
C LEU A 156 -11.58 -0.25 -18.18
N PHE A 157 -10.28 -0.53 -17.97
CA PHE A 157 -9.22 0.23 -18.60
C PHE A 157 -9.28 0.11 -20.12
N ASP A 158 -9.52 -1.10 -20.65
CA ASP A 158 -9.61 -1.34 -22.09
C ASP A 158 -10.79 -0.59 -22.72
N GLU A 159 -11.95 -0.56 -22.03
CA GLU A 159 -13.10 0.24 -22.46
C GLU A 159 -12.80 1.75 -22.45
N ALA A 160 -12.15 2.24 -21.39
CA ALA A 160 -11.75 3.64 -21.26
C ALA A 160 -10.69 4.03 -22.31
N LEU A 161 -9.74 3.15 -22.60
CA LEU A 161 -8.73 3.32 -23.63
C LEU A 161 -9.36 3.36 -25.01
N ALA A 162 -10.26 2.41 -25.33
CA ALA A 162 -10.99 2.42 -26.59
C ALA A 162 -11.73 3.74 -26.79
N HIS A 163 -12.42 4.23 -25.74
CA HIS A 163 -13.08 5.53 -25.79
C HIS A 163 -12.13 6.69 -26.05
N VAL A 164 -10.99 6.75 -25.36
CA VAL A 164 -9.99 7.79 -25.60
C VAL A 164 -9.48 7.71 -27.04
N LEU A 165 -9.14 6.52 -27.53
CA LEU A 165 -8.59 6.31 -28.87
C LEU A 165 -9.58 6.58 -30.01
N GLU A 166 -10.89 6.48 -29.78
CA GLU A 166 -11.91 6.96 -30.73
C GLU A 166 -11.87 8.49 -30.90
N MET A 167 -11.51 9.20 -29.83
CA MET A 167 -11.41 10.66 -29.82
C MET A 167 -10.02 11.15 -30.23
N GLU A 168 -9.00 10.32 -30.07
CA GLU A 168 -7.66 10.56 -30.60
C GLU A 168 -7.62 10.28 -32.11
N GLY A 169 -6.89 11.13 -32.84
CA GLY A 169 -6.71 10.97 -34.27
C GLY A 169 -5.85 9.75 -34.67
N GLY A 170 -5.74 9.54 -35.98
CA GLY A 170 -4.79 8.59 -36.56
C GLY A 170 -3.35 9.12 -36.56
N TYR A 171 -2.51 8.48 -37.36
CA TYR A 171 -1.12 8.93 -37.56
C TYR A 171 -1.08 10.32 -38.23
N THR A 172 -0.31 11.24 -37.64
CA THR A 172 0.01 12.55 -38.19
C THR A 172 1.52 12.77 -38.17
N ASP A 173 1.99 13.56 -39.13
CA ASP A 173 3.42 13.80 -39.36
C ASP A 173 3.56 15.12 -40.12
N ASP A 174 3.02 16.17 -39.50
CA ASP A 174 3.10 17.53 -40.02
C ASP A 174 4.46 18.13 -39.64
N PRO A 175 5.26 18.63 -40.62
CA PRO A 175 6.52 19.31 -40.34
C PRO A 175 6.41 20.53 -39.42
N HIS A 176 5.22 21.13 -39.31
CA HIS A 176 4.95 22.30 -38.46
C HIS A 176 4.34 21.93 -37.11
N ASP A 177 4.04 20.64 -36.87
CA ASP A 177 3.58 20.18 -35.56
C ASP A 177 4.79 20.09 -34.61
N PRO A 178 4.83 20.89 -33.52
CA PRO A 178 5.92 20.82 -32.55
C PRO A 178 6.01 19.46 -31.85
N GLY A 179 4.93 18.67 -31.83
CA GLY A 179 4.93 17.29 -31.34
C GLY A 179 5.59 16.29 -32.29
N GLY A 180 5.74 16.65 -33.56
CA GLY A 180 6.28 15.80 -34.61
C GLY A 180 5.40 14.57 -34.90
N PRO A 181 5.97 13.50 -35.48
CA PRO A 181 5.22 12.30 -35.82
C PRO A 181 4.49 11.75 -34.59
N THR A 182 3.18 11.59 -34.71
CA THR A 182 2.29 11.17 -33.62
C THR A 182 1.34 10.11 -34.14
N ASN A 183 1.12 9.04 -33.38
CA ASN A 183 0.12 8.03 -33.70
C ASN A 183 -0.68 7.69 -32.45
N ARG A 184 -2.02 7.65 -32.55
CA ARG A 184 -2.88 7.32 -31.40
C ARG A 184 -2.55 8.19 -30.17
N GLY A 185 -2.30 9.49 -30.37
CA GLY A 185 -1.89 10.42 -29.31
C GLY A 185 -0.47 10.24 -28.75
N ILE A 186 0.30 9.25 -29.22
CA ILE A 186 1.67 8.97 -28.77
C ILE A 186 2.67 9.64 -29.72
N THR A 187 3.42 10.61 -29.21
CA THR A 187 4.48 11.29 -29.96
C THR A 187 5.69 10.38 -30.17
N LEU A 188 6.49 10.66 -31.19
CA LEU A 188 7.77 9.97 -31.43
C LEU A 188 8.72 10.04 -30.23
N ALA A 189 8.74 11.16 -29.50
CA ALA A 189 9.54 11.31 -28.30
C ALA A 189 9.04 10.41 -27.16
N THR A 190 7.72 10.33 -26.95
CA THR A 190 7.13 9.41 -25.96
C THR A 190 7.40 7.95 -26.32
N TYR A 191 7.28 7.59 -27.59
CA TYR A 191 7.56 6.24 -28.05
C TYR A 191 9.04 5.86 -27.92
N ALA A 192 9.96 6.78 -28.27
CA ALA A 192 11.39 6.59 -28.13
C ALA A 192 11.78 6.38 -26.65
N ALA A 193 11.23 7.19 -25.74
CA ALA A 193 11.42 7.05 -24.30
C ALA A 193 10.87 5.72 -23.78
N TRP A 194 9.68 5.29 -24.23
CA TRP A 194 9.12 3.99 -23.88
C TRP A 194 9.99 2.82 -24.33
N ARG A 195 10.60 2.92 -25.51
CA ARG A 195 11.52 1.92 -26.04
C ARG A 195 12.92 1.98 -25.42
N GLY A 196 13.22 2.99 -24.60
CA GLY A 196 14.54 3.24 -24.04
C GLY A 196 15.59 3.60 -25.10
N VAL A 197 15.16 4.16 -26.23
CA VAL A 197 16.05 4.54 -27.34
C VAL A 197 16.21 6.05 -27.38
N ARG A 198 17.45 6.55 -27.40
CA ARG A 198 17.72 7.97 -27.57
C ARG A 198 17.25 8.44 -28.95
N LEU A 199 16.38 9.45 -28.99
CA LEU A 199 15.92 10.05 -30.23
C LEU A 199 17.01 10.97 -30.81
N ASN A 200 17.53 10.62 -31.98
CA ASN A 200 18.52 11.42 -32.73
C ASN A 200 18.34 11.19 -34.25
N ALA A 201 19.17 11.85 -35.07
CA ALA A 201 19.06 11.77 -36.53
C ALA A 201 19.15 10.33 -37.07
N ALA A 202 19.95 9.45 -36.44
CA ALA A 202 20.11 8.07 -36.87
C ALA A 202 18.94 7.16 -36.45
N THR A 203 18.39 7.35 -35.25
CA THR A 203 17.30 6.50 -34.72
C THR A 203 15.91 6.95 -35.17
N ARG A 204 15.75 8.24 -35.53
CA ARG A 204 14.47 8.85 -35.89
C ARG A 204 13.73 8.14 -37.04
N PRO A 205 14.36 7.77 -38.17
CA PRO A 205 13.64 7.10 -39.27
C PRO A 205 13.05 5.74 -38.86
N GLY A 206 13.82 4.93 -38.12
CA GLY A 206 13.39 3.62 -37.63
C GLY A 206 12.24 3.75 -36.63
N LEU A 207 12.41 4.59 -35.60
CA LEU A 207 11.38 4.83 -34.59
C LEU A 207 10.08 5.38 -35.20
N LYS A 208 10.17 6.20 -36.25
CA LYS A 208 9.01 6.73 -36.96
C LYS A 208 8.25 5.64 -37.71
N ALA A 209 8.97 4.74 -38.40
CA ALA A 209 8.37 3.60 -39.09
C ALA A 209 7.74 2.60 -38.11
N GLU A 210 8.33 2.42 -36.93
CA GLU A 210 7.77 1.62 -35.84
C GLU A 210 6.54 2.27 -35.21
N LEU A 211 6.59 3.57 -34.89
CA LEU A 211 5.46 4.32 -34.34
C LEU A 211 4.25 4.28 -35.28
N ARG A 212 4.48 4.37 -36.60
CA ARG A 212 3.41 4.27 -37.61
C ARG A 212 2.69 2.91 -37.58
N ARG A 213 3.38 1.85 -37.15
CA ARG A 213 2.86 0.47 -37.04
C ARG A 213 2.77 0.01 -35.58
N ILE A 214 2.62 0.94 -34.64
CA ILE A 214 2.57 0.63 -33.22
C ILE A 214 1.44 -0.37 -32.91
N GLY A 215 1.78 -1.45 -32.19
CA GLY A 215 0.84 -2.48 -31.79
C GLY A 215 -0.14 -1.98 -30.72
N ALA A 216 -1.35 -2.54 -30.72
CA ALA A 216 -2.40 -2.16 -29.76
C ALA A 216 -2.01 -2.48 -28.30
N ASP A 217 -1.24 -3.54 -28.10
CA ASP A 217 -0.61 -3.93 -26.85
C ASP A 217 0.37 -2.86 -26.34
N VAL A 218 1.25 -2.37 -27.21
CA VAL A 218 2.22 -1.32 -26.84
C VAL A 218 1.51 0.00 -26.55
N VAL A 219 0.48 0.35 -27.32
CA VAL A 219 -0.38 1.52 -27.04
C VAL A 219 -1.01 1.37 -25.65
N ARG A 220 -1.63 0.22 -25.39
CA ARG A 220 -2.27 -0.09 -24.10
C ARG A 220 -1.30 0.09 -22.93
N ASP A 221 -0.11 -0.48 -23.02
CA ASP A 221 0.89 -0.40 -21.96
C ASP A 221 1.38 1.02 -21.71
N ILE A 222 1.61 1.80 -22.78
CA ILE A 222 1.99 3.21 -22.68
C ILE A 222 0.89 4.01 -21.96
N TYR A 223 -0.37 3.81 -22.35
CA TYR A 223 -1.49 4.52 -21.72
C TYR A 223 -1.72 4.12 -20.28
N PHE A 224 -1.57 2.83 -19.98
CA PHE A 224 -1.70 2.32 -18.62
C PHE A 224 -0.64 2.93 -17.71
N ALA A 225 0.62 2.84 -18.13
CA ALA A 225 1.76 3.30 -17.32
C ALA A 225 1.79 4.82 -17.18
N ARG A 226 1.54 5.57 -18.25
CA ARG A 226 1.73 7.04 -18.25
C ARG A 226 0.53 7.83 -17.76
N TYR A 227 -0.67 7.25 -17.80
CA TYR A 227 -1.89 7.97 -17.44
C TYR A 227 -2.71 7.20 -16.42
N TRP A 228 -3.17 5.99 -16.71
CA TRP A 228 -4.08 5.26 -15.81
C TRP A 228 -3.49 5.03 -14.42
N SER A 229 -2.28 4.49 -14.36
CA SER A 229 -1.59 4.20 -13.11
C SER A 229 -1.18 5.47 -12.37
N LEU A 230 -0.56 6.43 -13.07
CA LEU A 230 -0.09 7.67 -12.43
C LEU A 230 -1.24 8.57 -11.98
N ALA A 231 -2.40 8.50 -12.62
CA ALA A 231 -3.60 9.22 -12.21
C ALA A 231 -4.40 8.51 -11.10
N HIS A 232 -3.88 7.40 -10.54
CA HIS A 232 -4.55 6.61 -9.52
C HIS A 232 -5.96 6.13 -9.94
N CYS A 233 -6.20 5.88 -11.23
CA CYS A 233 -7.51 5.50 -11.74
C CYS A 233 -8.03 4.19 -11.13
N SER A 234 -7.15 3.20 -10.95
CA SER A 234 -7.50 1.90 -10.33
C SER A 234 -8.00 2.02 -8.88
N GLU A 235 -7.78 3.17 -8.23
CA GLU A 235 -8.13 3.39 -6.83
C GLU A 235 -9.46 4.16 -6.67
N MET A 236 -10.13 4.45 -7.79
CA MET A 236 -11.39 5.19 -7.84
C MET A 236 -12.57 4.27 -8.18
N ALA A 237 -13.79 4.73 -7.91
CA ALA A 237 -14.99 4.08 -8.41
C ALA A 237 -14.95 3.99 -9.95
N PRO A 238 -15.38 2.88 -10.58
CA PRO A 238 -15.20 2.63 -12.02
C PRO A 238 -15.61 3.78 -12.95
N ALA A 239 -16.78 4.37 -12.71
CA ALA A 239 -17.27 5.49 -13.51
C ALA A 239 -16.41 6.75 -13.35
N LEU A 240 -15.92 7.03 -12.13
CA LEU A 240 -15.01 8.14 -11.88
C LEU A 240 -13.63 7.88 -12.49
N ALA A 241 -13.12 6.65 -12.38
CA ALA A 241 -11.85 6.23 -12.98
C ALA A 241 -11.86 6.45 -14.50
N PHE A 242 -12.93 6.00 -15.17
CA PHE A 242 -13.15 6.19 -16.61
C PHE A 242 -13.10 7.66 -17.01
N PHE A 243 -13.84 8.51 -16.29
CA PHE A 243 -13.90 9.94 -16.59
C PHE A 243 -12.59 10.67 -16.25
N HIS A 244 -11.91 10.26 -15.18
CA HIS A 244 -10.63 10.84 -14.75
C HIS A 244 -9.49 10.47 -15.68
N PHE A 245 -9.48 9.25 -16.23
CA PHE A 245 -8.48 8.80 -17.19
C PHE A 245 -8.48 9.67 -18.47
N ASP A 246 -9.64 9.91 -19.06
CA ASP A 246 -9.77 10.82 -20.21
C ASP A 246 -9.27 12.23 -19.88
N ALA A 247 -9.57 12.73 -18.68
CA ALA A 247 -9.06 14.01 -18.21
C ALA A 247 -7.51 14.00 -18.09
N ALA A 248 -6.92 12.92 -17.58
CA ALA A 248 -5.47 12.76 -17.44
C ALA A 248 -4.74 12.76 -18.79
N VAL A 249 -5.33 12.15 -19.81
CA VAL A 249 -4.80 12.19 -21.18
C VAL A 249 -4.84 13.61 -21.74
N ASN A 250 -5.90 14.37 -21.46
CA ASN A 250 -6.15 15.69 -22.08
C ASN A 250 -5.49 16.86 -21.37
N HIS A 251 -5.43 16.80 -20.05
CA HIS A 251 -4.93 17.89 -19.21
C HIS A 251 -3.58 17.54 -18.57
N GLY A 252 -3.02 16.37 -18.87
CA GLY A 252 -1.92 15.77 -18.14
C GLY A 252 -2.38 15.21 -16.79
N VAL A 253 -1.62 14.25 -16.25
CA VAL A 253 -1.93 13.57 -14.97
C VAL A 253 -2.15 14.56 -13.84
N THR A 254 -1.16 15.40 -13.53
CA THR A 254 -1.26 16.42 -12.47
C THR A 254 -2.36 17.44 -12.74
N GLY A 255 -2.56 17.83 -14.00
CA GLY A 255 -3.64 18.76 -14.38
C GLY A 255 -5.03 18.18 -14.10
N ALA A 256 -5.24 16.91 -14.43
CA ALA A 256 -6.47 16.20 -14.13
C ALA A 256 -6.71 16.06 -12.63
N MET A 257 -5.67 15.72 -11.85
CA MET A 257 -5.75 15.66 -10.38
C MET A 257 -6.18 16.99 -9.78
N ARG A 258 -5.59 18.11 -10.24
CA ARG A 258 -5.97 19.46 -9.79
C ARG A 258 -7.41 19.83 -10.14
N LEU A 259 -7.90 19.39 -11.30
CA LEU A 259 -9.29 19.60 -11.69
C LEU A 259 -10.24 18.74 -10.83
N LEU A 260 -9.88 17.49 -10.51
CA LEU A 260 -10.64 16.63 -9.60
C LEU A 260 -10.67 17.22 -8.17
N GLN A 261 -9.55 17.71 -7.66
CA GLN A 261 -9.47 18.36 -6.36
C GLN A 261 -10.37 19.59 -6.24
N ARG A 262 -10.38 20.44 -7.28
CA ARG A 262 -11.34 21.55 -7.39
C ARG A 262 -12.78 21.05 -7.40
N ALA A 263 -13.04 19.97 -8.13
CA ALA A 263 -14.37 19.39 -8.22
C ALA A 263 -14.86 18.88 -6.87
N VAL A 264 -14.02 18.25 -6.05
CA VAL A 264 -14.42 17.72 -4.74
C VAL A 264 -14.27 18.73 -3.59
N GLY A 265 -13.63 19.88 -3.82
CA GLY A 265 -13.50 20.96 -2.84
C GLY A 265 -12.40 20.72 -1.80
N THR A 266 -11.24 20.24 -2.24
CA THR A 266 -10.04 20.08 -1.42
C THR A 266 -8.90 20.96 -1.95
N ASP A 267 -7.81 21.06 -1.19
CA ASP A 267 -6.57 21.74 -1.62
C ASP A 267 -6.08 21.23 -2.98
N VAL A 268 -5.62 22.16 -3.82
CA VAL A 268 -5.32 21.93 -5.24
C VAL A 268 -3.81 21.81 -5.46
N ASP A 269 -3.18 20.82 -4.83
CA ASP A 269 -1.75 20.54 -4.95
C ASP A 269 -1.40 19.72 -6.22
N GLY A 270 -2.36 18.94 -6.73
CA GLY A 270 -2.18 18.02 -7.84
C GLY A 270 -1.70 16.63 -7.44
N GLU A 271 -1.93 16.20 -6.20
CA GLU A 271 -1.65 14.87 -5.67
C GLU A 271 -2.92 14.22 -5.07
N ILE A 272 -3.22 12.97 -5.42
CA ILE A 272 -4.37 12.26 -4.85
C ILE A 272 -4.00 11.62 -3.50
N GLY A 273 -3.88 12.48 -2.50
CA GLY A 273 -3.62 12.11 -1.11
C GLY A 273 -4.88 11.71 -0.32
N PRO A 274 -4.73 11.39 0.98
CA PRO A 274 -5.84 11.00 1.85
C PRO A 274 -6.96 12.04 1.91
N ASN A 275 -6.62 13.32 1.94
CA ASN A 275 -7.60 14.41 2.01
C ASN A 275 -8.47 14.44 0.74
N THR A 276 -7.85 14.31 -0.44
CA THR A 276 -8.58 14.22 -1.71
C THR A 276 -9.48 13.00 -1.75
N ARG A 277 -9.02 11.84 -1.28
CA ARG A 277 -9.84 10.61 -1.24
C ARG A 277 -11.01 10.71 -0.27
N ALA A 278 -10.79 11.29 0.90
CA ALA A 278 -11.85 11.57 1.86
C ALA A 278 -12.88 12.54 1.26
N ALA A 279 -12.44 13.58 0.55
CA ALA A 279 -13.33 14.51 -0.14
C ALA A 279 -14.14 13.84 -1.25
N ILE A 280 -13.52 12.93 -2.03
CA ILE A 280 -14.22 12.09 -3.01
C ILE A 280 -15.29 11.24 -2.30
N GLY A 281 -14.93 10.55 -1.21
CA GLY A 281 -15.83 9.65 -0.47
C GLY A 281 -17.01 10.35 0.23
N ARG A 282 -16.97 11.67 0.41
CA ARG A 282 -18.10 12.46 0.94
C ARG A 282 -19.18 12.76 -0.11
N LEU A 283 -18.89 12.53 -1.39
CA LEU A 283 -19.82 12.76 -2.49
C LEU A 283 -20.27 11.42 -3.06
N SER A 284 -21.50 11.36 -3.55
CA SER A 284 -21.86 10.28 -4.46
C SER A 284 -21.02 10.37 -5.75
N VAL A 285 -20.80 9.22 -6.40
CA VAL A 285 -20.04 9.17 -7.66
C VAL A 285 -20.69 10.08 -8.72
N GLU A 286 -22.02 10.12 -8.79
CA GLU A 286 -22.77 10.98 -9.71
C GLU A 286 -22.52 12.48 -9.43
N GLN A 287 -22.55 12.90 -8.16
CA GLN A 287 -22.24 14.29 -7.78
C GLN A 287 -20.79 14.66 -8.11
N CYS A 288 -19.85 13.73 -7.88
CA CYS A 288 -18.45 13.93 -8.22
C CYS A 288 -18.27 14.12 -9.73
N LEU A 289 -18.90 13.26 -10.54
CA LEU A 289 -18.87 13.32 -12.00
C LEU A 289 -19.43 14.65 -12.54
N GLU A 290 -20.59 15.11 -12.05
CA GLU A 290 -21.19 16.36 -12.51
C GLU A 290 -20.32 17.57 -12.15
N ARG A 291 -19.86 17.66 -10.89
CA ARG A 291 -18.97 18.75 -10.44
C ARG A 291 -17.66 18.73 -11.25
N TYR A 292 -17.13 17.55 -11.53
CA TYR A 292 -15.88 17.42 -12.27
C TYR A 292 -16.05 17.79 -13.75
N ALA A 293 -17.17 17.42 -14.37
CA ALA A 293 -17.50 17.85 -15.72
C ALA A 293 -17.59 19.38 -15.83
N GLU A 294 -18.26 20.04 -14.89
CA GLU A 294 -18.33 21.51 -14.86
C GLU A 294 -16.96 22.17 -14.74
N VAL A 295 -16.10 21.66 -13.84
CA VAL A 295 -14.73 22.16 -13.71
C VAL A 295 -13.92 21.98 -15.00
N ARG A 296 -14.07 20.84 -15.69
CA ARG A 296 -13.43 20.60 -16.99
C ARG A 296 -13.96 21.54 -18.08
N ARG A 297 -15.29 21.71 -18.20
CA ARG A 297 -15.92 22.65 -19.16
C ARG A 297 -15.43 24.07 -18.93
N ALA A 298 -15.39 24.52 -17.68
CA ALA A 298 -14.86 25.84 -17.30
C ALA A 298 -13.38 25.98 -17.69
N ARG A 299 -12.55 24.96 -17.43
CA ARG A 299 -11.13 24.97 -17.81
C ARG A 299 -10.92 25.14 -19.32
N TYR A 300 -11.72 24.46 -20.14
CA TYR A 300 -11.66 24.59 -21.60
C TYR A 300 -12.11 25.98 -22.06
N ARG A 301 -13.21 26.52 -21.52
CA ARG A 301 -13.70 27.88 -21.83
C ARG A 301 -12.66 28.96 -21.55
N ALA A 302 -11.78 28.73 -20.58
CA ALA A 302 -10.68 29.64 -20.23
C ALA A 302 -9.44 29.53 -21.13
N LEU A 303 -9.41 28.66 -22.15
CA LEU A 303 -8.26 28.54 -23.06
C LEU A 303 -8.28 29.60 -24.17
N PRO A 304 -7.12 30.19 -24.55
CA PRO A 304 -7.05 31.24 -25.59
C PRO A 304 -7.65 30.84 -26.95
N HIS A 305 -7.53 29.56 -27.34
CA HIS A 305 -8.02 29.04 -28.62
C HIS A 305 -9.42 28.43 -28.55
N PHE A 306 -10.18 28.68 -27.47
CA PHE A 306 -11.52 28.13 -27.29
C PHE A 306 -12.48 28.48 -28.43
N TRP A 307 -12.36 29.66 -29.02
CA TRP A 307 -13.19 30.08 -30.15
C TRP A 307 -13.10 29.12 -31.36
N ARG A 308 -11.96 28.45 -31.56
CA ARG A 308 -11.71 27.55 -32.69
C ARG A 308 -12.06 26.10 -32.38
N PHE A 309 -11.65 25.60 -31.21
CA PHE A 309 -11.73 24.17 -30.87
C PHE A 309 -12.72 23.86 -29.74
N GLY A 310 -13.27 24.88 -29.09
CA GLY A 310 -14.06 24.76 -27.86
C GLY A 310 -15.28 23.88 -27.99
N ARG A 311 -15.98 23.91 -29.13
CA ARG A 311 -17.13 23.01 -29.38
C ARG A 311 -16.73 21.53 -29.32
N GLY A 312 -15.56 21.19 -29.88
CA GLY A 312 -15.03 19.82 -29.83
C GLY A 312 -14.64 19.41 -28.41
N TRP A 313 -13.96 20.30 -27.68
CA TRP A 313 -13.56 20.05 -26.30
C TRP A 313 -14.75 19.86 -25.35
N LEU A 314 -15.79 20.70 -25.46
CA LEU A 314 -17.00 20.55 -24.65
C LEU A 314 -17.74 19.25 -25.01
N ARG A 315 -17.86 18.94 -26.29
CA ARG A 315 -18.47 17.68 -26.74
C ARG A 315 -17.73 16.45 -26.20
N ARG A 316 -16.40 16.48 -26.14
CA ARG A 316 -15.60 15.42 -25.51
C ARG A 316 -16.01 15.24 -24.05
N VAL A 317 -16.03 16.30 -23.25
CA VAL A 317 -16.45 16.23 -21.84
C VAL A 317 -17.85 15.61 -21.69
N ASP A 318 -18.81 16.06 -22.50
CA ASP A 318 -20.20 15.58 -22.41
C ASP A 318 -20.33 14.11 -22.83
N THR A 319 -19.58 13.70 -23.86
CA THR A 319 -19.55 12.31 -24.35
C THR A 319 -18.92 11.39 -23.31
N THR A 320 -17.77 11.77 -22.74
CA THR A 320 -17.10 10.99 -21.69
C THR A 320 -17.98 10.88 -20.46
N LEU A 321 -18.65 11.96 -20.05
CA LEU A 321 -19.57 11.96 -18.90
C LEU A 321 -20.75 11.01 -19.14
N ALA A 322 -21.33 11.02 -20.34
CA ALA A 322 -22.42 10.11 -20.70
C ALA A 322 -21.97 8.64 -20.66
N ARG A 323 -20.76 8.30 -21.11
CA ARG A 323 -20.19 6.94 -20.99
C ARG A 323 -19.94 6.57 -19.52
N ALA A 324 -19.32 7.44 -18.74
CA ALA A 324 -19.10 7.21 -17.31
C ALA A 324 -20.40 6.93 -16.55
N ARG A 325 -21.48 7.64 -16.87
CA ARG A 325 -22.83 7.38 -16.31
C ARG A 325 -23.37 6.00 -16.68
N LYS A 326 -23.08 5.49 -17.87
CA LYS A 326 -23.45 4.12 -18.26
C LYS A 326 -22.68 3.09 -17.43
N VAL A 327 -21.38 3.29 -17.23
CA VAL A 327 -20.55 2.46 -16.34
C VAL A 327 -21.13 2.44 -14.92
N LEU A 328 -21.54 3.60 -14.40
CA LEU A 328 -22.16 3.71 -13.08
C LEU A 328 -23.48 2.90 -12.98
N ARG A 329 -24.35 3.01 -14.00
CA ARG A 329 -25.62 2.27 -14.04
C ARG A 329 -25.43 0.77 -14.19
N ALA A 330 -24.46 0.34 -15.00
CA ALA A 330 -24.13 -1.07 -15.17
C ALA A 330 -23.65 -1.70 -13.85
N GLY A 331 -22.85 -0.97 -13.07
CA GLY A 331 -22.45 -1.40 -11.72
C GLY A 331 -23.64 -1.52 -10.76
N ALA A 332 -24.55 -0.55 -10.75
CA ALA A 332 -25.73 -0.58 -9.88
C ALA A 332 -26.70 -1.72 -10.23
N GLY A 333 -26.92 -2.00 -11.52
CA GLY A 333 -27.79 -3.09 -11.98
C GLY A 333 -27.22 -4.49 -11.68
N ALA A 334 -25.89 -4.65 -11.74
CA ALA A 334 -25.23 -5.89 -11.34
C ALA A 334 -25.39 -6.16 -9.83
N GLN A 335 -25.32 -5.11 -9.01
CA GLN A 335 -25.45 -5.20 -7.55
C GLN A 335 -26.88 -5.51 -7.09
N GLN A 336 -27.89 -4.91 -7.73
CA GLN A 336 -29.30 -5.25 -7.46
C GLN A 336 -29.62 -6.70 -7.84
N ALA A 337 -29.07 -7.21 -8.95
CA ALA A 337 -29.26 -8.60 -9.35
C ALA A 337 -28.59 -9.59 -8.38
N THR A 338 -27.45 -9.25 -7.78
CA THR A 338 -26.81 -10.10 -6.75
C THR A 338 -27.59 -10.09 -5.44
N ASP A 339 -28.11 -8.94 -5.03
CA ASP A 339 -28.88 -8.79 -3.78
C ASP A 339 -30.22 -9.55 -3.86
N GLU A 340 -30.92 -9.50 -5.00
CA GLU A 340 -32.18 -10.25 -5.21
C GLU A 340 -31.97 -11.78 -5.21
N VAL A 341 -30.84 -12.26 -5.73
CA VAL A 341 -30.49 -13.69 -5.71
C VAL A 341 -30.14 -14.14 -4.30
N GLN A 342 -29.45 -13.29 -3.52
CA GLN A 342 -29.09 -13.58 -2.13
C GLN A 342 -30.31 -13.55 -1.19
N GLU A 343 -31.26 -12.64 -1.43
CA GLU A 343 -32.51 -12.55 -0.66
C GLU A 343 -33.44 -13.74 -0.93
N LYS A 344 -33.53 -14.21 -2.18
CA LYS A 344 -34.26 -15.45 -2.53
C LYS A 344 -33.58 -16.71 -1.95
N GLY A 345 -32.25 -16.74 -1.88
CA GLY A 345 -31.51 -17.82 -1.24
C GLY A 345 -31.71 -17.88 0.28
N MET A 346 -31.79 -16.72 0.94
CA MET A 346 -32.02 -16.60 2.38
C MET A 346 -33.47 -16.97 2.77
N SER A 347 -34.44 -16.66 1.91
CA SER A 347 -35.85 -17.05 2.09
C SER A 347 -36.01 -18.59 2.09
N SER A 348 -35.26 -19.29 1.22
CA SER A 348 -35.23 -20.76 1.18
C SER A 348 -34.60 -21.42 2.42
N MET A 349 -33.74 -20.71 3.18
CA MET A 349 -33.11 -21.24 4.41
C MET A 349 -33.93 -20.95 5.67
N ASN A 350 -34.77 -19.91 5.67
CA ASN A 350 -35.63 -19.58 6.81
C ASN A 350 -36.88 -20.49 6.90
N GLU A 351 -37.24 -21.19 5.83
CA GLU A 351 -38.34 -22.16 5.86
C GLU A 351 -37.95 -23.48 6.54
N SER A 352 -36.65 -23.80 6.61
CA SER A 352 -36.11 -24.98 7.31
C SER A 352 -35.76 -24.78 8.79
N VAL A 353 -35.87 -23.56 9.34
CA VAL A 353 -35.45 -23.24 10.73
C VAL A 353 -36.63 -22.99 11.69
N ARG A 354 -37.88 -22.96 11.20
CA ARG A 354 -39.09 -22.86 12.05
C ARG A 354 -39.56 -24.21 12.61
N MET A 355 -38.69 -24.95 13.29
CA MET A 355 -39.11 -26.05 14.19
C MET A 355 -37.99 -26.34 15.22
N GLN A 356 -37.70 -25.39 16.11
CA GLN A 356 -37.23 -25.72 17.47
C GLN A 356 -37.20 -24.47 18.35
N GLU A 357 -38.23 -24.37 19.18
CA GLU A 357 -38.26 -23.48 20.34
C GLU A 357 -37.89 -24.34 21.57
N GLN A 358 -36.96 -23.87 22.42
CA GLN A 358 -37.09 -23.93 23.89
C GLN A 358 -35.82 -23.46 24.65
N SER A 359 -36.01 -22.39 25.45
CA SER A 359 -35.51 -22.13 26.82
C SER A 359 -34.00 -22.18 27.18
N GLY A 360 -33.47 -21.03 27.66
CA GLY A 360 -32.26 -20.93 28.50
C GLY A 360 -31.81 -19.46 28.73
N PRO A 361 -31.23 -19.08 29.89
CA PRO A 361 -31.48 -17.76 30.49
C PRO A 361 -30.51 -16.63 30.09
N VAL A 362 -30.98 -15.40 30.34
CA VAL A 362 -30.31 -14.10 30.23
C VAL A 362 -28.98 -14.08 31.00
N GLN A 363 -27.88 -13.76 30.31
CA GLN A 363 -26.60 -13.44 30.94
C GLN A 363 -26.39 -11.92 31.03
N GLN A 364 -26.22 -11.46 32.27
CA GLN A 364 -25.83 -10.11 32.65
C GLN A 364 -24.36 -9.84 32.30
N GLN A 365 -24.11 -8.59 31.97
CA GLN A 365 -22.83 -8.02 31.61
C GLN A 365 -21.98 -7.76 32.88
N GLU A 366 -20.92 -8.53 33.09
CA GLU A 366 -19.97 -8.31 34.19
C GLU A 366 -18.89 -7.28 33.82
N SER A 367 -18.72 -6.29 34.70
CA SER A 367 -17.63 -5.30 34.66
C SER A 367 -16.38 -5.86 35.34
N THR A 368 -15.31 -6.08 34.58
CA THR A 368 -14.04 -6.55 35.16
C THR A 368 -13.24 -5.38 35.74
N THR A 369 -13.10 -5.37 37.07
CA THR A 369 -12.15 -4.53 37.82
C THR A 369 -10.71 -4.93 37.48
N LYS A 370 -9.85 -3.98 37.12
CA LYS A 370 -8.45 -4.23 36.72
C LYS A 370 -7.60 -4.79 37.87
N TRP A 371 -6.97 -5.94 37.63
CA TRP A 371 -6.04 -6.65 38.51
C TRP A 371 -4.62 -6.03 38.45
N TRP A 372 -3.94 -5.91 39.60
CA TRP A 372 -2.69 -5.16 39.77
C TRP A 372 -1.48 -5.69 38.97
N GLY A 373 -1.51 -6.95 38.54
CA GLY A 373 -0.44 -7.54 37.70
C GLY A 373 -0.46 -7.12 36.23
N GLN A 374 -1.44 -6.32 35.79
CA GLN A 374 -1.43 -5.65 34.48
C GLN A 374 -0.84 -4.22 34.51
N SER A 375 -0.32 -3.77 35.66
CA SER A 375 0.26 -2.43 35.77
C SER A 375 1.68 -2.38 35.18
N ILE A 376 1.80 -1.77 34.00
CA ILE A 376 3.06 -1.47 33.29
C ILE A 376 4.07 -0.74 34.20
N THR A 377 3.58 0.07 35.14
CA THR A 377 4.40 0.86 36.06
C THR A 377 5.15 -0.01 37.08
N ILE A 378 4.56 -1.15 37.50
CA ILE A 378 5.17 -2.05 38.49
C ILE A 378 6.30 -2.85 37.84
N TRP A 379 6.08 -3.34 36.62
CA TRP A 379 7.12 -4.03 35.84
C TRP A 379 8.27 -3.10 35.44
N GLY A 380 7.95 -1.84 35.10
CA GLY A 380 8.97 -0.83 34.81
C GLY A 380 9.89 -0.54 36.01
N ALA A 381 9.34 -0.50 37.23
CA ALA A 381 10.14 -0.29 38.44
C ALA A 381 11.04 -1.50 38.75
N MET A 382 10.55 -2.72 38.55
CA MET A 382 11.31 -3.96 38.80
C MET A 382 12.49 -4.15 37.84
N ILE A 383 12.28 -3.91 36.54
CA ILE A 383 13.34 -4.01 35.52
C ILE A 383 14.40 -2.93 35.74
N THR A 384 13.98 -1.70 36.07
CA THR A 384 14.90 -0.60 36.36
C THR A 384 15.75 -0.90 37.60
N ALA A 385 15.16 -1.49 38.64
CA ALA A 385 15.90 -1.93 39.82
C ALA A 385 16.92 -3.03 39.46
N LEU A 386 16.51 -4.07 38.74
CA LEU A 386 17.41 -5.16 38.32
C LEU A 386 18.55 -4.68 37.41
N SER A 387 18.27 -3.74 36.48
CA SER A 387 19.27 -3.25 35.51
C SER A 387 20.25 -2.25 36.11
N THR A 388 19.91 -1.58 37.21
CA THR A 388 20.83 -0.63 37.88
C THR A 388 21.61 -1.32 39.00
N VAL A 389 20.99 -2.28 39.66
CA VAL A 389 21.58 -2.98 40.81
C VAL A 389 22.58 -4.05 40.37
N LEU A 390 22.31 -4.85 39.31
CA LEU A 390 23.24 -5.91 38.88
C LEU A 390 24.61 -5.37 38.41
N PRO A 391 24.71 -4.32 37.58
CA PRO A 391 26.00 -3.81 37.12
C PRO A 391 26.79 -3.11 38.23
N ALA A 392 26.11 -2.57 39.24
CA ALA A 392 26.74 -1.89 40.37
C ALA A 392 27.27 -2.88 41.43
N ILE A 393 26.63 -4.04 41.59
CA ILE A 393 27.00 -5.03 42.61
C ILE A 393 27.86 -6.18 42.03
N GLY A 394 27.82 -6.42 40.72
CA GLY A 394 28.61 -7.47 40.04
C GLY A 394 30.12 -7.45 40.37
N PRO A 395 30.79 -6.28 40.33
CA PRO A 395 32.20 -6.18 40.72
C PRO A 395 32.45 -6.43 42.21
N ALA A 396 31.48 -6.14 43.07
CA ALA A 396 31.60 -6.29 44.53
C ALA A 396 31.51 -7.76 45.00
N PHE A 397 30.99 -8.67 44.16
CA PHE A 397 30.92 -10.10 44.44
C PHE A 397 31.84 -10.96 43.55
N GLY A 398 32.75 -10.33 42.78
CA GLY A 398 33.79 -11.04 42.03
C GLY A 398 33.28 -11.90 40.87
N VAL A 399 32.13 -11.55 40.28
CA VAL A 399 31.60 -12.27 39.10
C VAL A 399 31.98 -11.51 37.83
N ASP A 400 33.02 -12.00 37.14
CA ASP A 400 33.42 -11.49 35.83
C ASP A 400 32.51 -12.10 34.74
N ILE A 401 31.63 -11.27 34.16
CA ILE A 401 30.77 -11.69 33.05
C ILE A 401 31.57 -11.63 31.75
N THR A 402 32.17 -12.75 31.37
CA THR A 402 32.89 -12.91 30.09
C THR A 402 31.92 -13.06 28.92
N GLY A 403 32.33 -12.60 27.72
CA GLY A 403 31.48 -12.58 26.51
C GLY A 403 30.98 -13.95 26.06
N ASP A 404 31.64 -15.03 26.48
CA ASP A 404 31.19 -16.40 26.23
C ASP A 404 29.98 -16.78 27.09
N LEU A 405 29.85 -16.24 28.32
CA LEU A 405 28.67 -16.42 29.18
C LEU A 405 27.43 -15.74 28.58
N VAL A 406 27.63 -14.61 27.88
CA VAL A 406 26.56 -13.92 27.14
C VAL A 406 26.14 -14.71 25.90
N ARG A 407 27.09 -15.40 25.26
CA ARG A 407 26.83 -16.25 24.09
C ARG A 407 26.11 -17.55 24.48
N GLU A 408 26.51 -18.18 25.58
CA GLU A 408 25.88 -19.38 26.14
C GLU A 408 24.52 -19.08 26.78
N ALA A 409 24.37 -17.92 27.44
CA ALA A 409 23.07 -17.42 27.89
C ALA A 409 22.14 -17.14 26.70
N GLY A 410 22.66 -16.60 25.60
CA GLY A 410 21.92 -16.37 24.36
C GLY A 410 21.18 -17.60 23.83
N GLU A 411 21.82 -18.77 23.92
CA GLU A 411 21.23 -20.05 23.47
C GLU A 411 20.35 -20.71 24.55
N GLY A 412 20.61 -20.46 25.84
CA GLY A 412 19.83 -21.00 26.97
C GLY A 412 18.62 -20.15 27.43
N ILE A 413 18.53 -18.87 27.06
CA ILE A 413 17.56 -17.90 27.63
C ILE A 413 16.11 -18.35 27.48
N VAL A 414 15.72 -19.05 26.41
CA VAL A 414 14.32 -19.48 26.25
C VAL A 414 13.97 -20.60 27.22
N LEU A 415 14.87 -21.57 27.43
CA LEU A 415 14.67 -22.68 28.36
C LEU A 415 14.86 -22.25 29.82
N THR A 416 15.80 -21.36 30.11
CA THR A 416 16.04 -20.83 31.46
C THR A 416 14.92 -19.88 31.90
N VAL A 417 14.39 -19.03 31.00
CA VAL A 417 13.23 -18.16 31.32
C VAL A 417 11.97 -19.00 31.55
N GLN A 418 11.78 -20.08 30.79
CA GLN A 418 10.66 -21.00 31.02
C GLN A 418 10.84 -21.83 32.30
N ALA A 419 12.06 -22.31 32.59
CA ALA A 419 12.35 -23.07 33.80
C ALA A 419 12.25 -22.20 35.07
N VAL A 420 12.78 -20.98 35.03
CA VAL A 420 12.67 -20.00 36.13
C VAL A 420 11.23 -19.52 36.30
N GLY A 421 10.51 -19.26 35.20
CA GLY A 421 9.09 -18.94 35.24
C GLY A 421 8.24 -20.07 35.82
N GLY A 422 8.53 -21.32 35.45
CA GLY A 422 7.88 -22.51 35.99
C GLY A 422 8.19 -22.74 37.47
N LEU A 423 9.44 -22.55 37.89
CA LEU A 423 9.87 -22.69 39.29
C LEU A 423 9.23 -21.60 40.18
N ILE A 424 9.18 -20.35 39.70
CA ILE A 424 8.54 -19.24 40.41
C ILE A 424 7.03 -19.46 40.51
N GLY A 425 6.37 -19.91 39.44
CA GLY A 425 4.94 -20.26 39.47
C GLY A 425 4.63 -21.38 40.45
N THR A 426 5.50 -22.39 40.53
CA THR A 426 5.36 -23.52 41.47
C THR A 426 5.59 -23.07 42.91
N LEU A 427 6.62 -22.27 43.18
CA LEU A 427 6.89 -21.69 44.50
C LEU A 427 5.79 -20.73 44.95
N MET A 428 5.23 -19.91 44.06
CA MET A 428 4.08 -19.04 44.34
C MET A 428 2.80 -19.85 44.64
N THR A 429 2.61 -20.98 43.99
CA THR A 429 1.47 -21.88 44.25
C THR A 429 1.61 -22.57 45.61
N ILE A 430 2.82 -23.02 45.95
CA ILE A 430 3.14 -23.60 47.26
C ILE A 430 3.00 -22.52 48.35
N TYR A 431 3.55 -21.33 48.13
CA TYR A 431 3.45 -20.19 49.05
C TYR A 431 2.01 -19.72 49.24
N GLY A 432 1.21 -19.66 48.17
CA GLY A 432 -0.22 -19.33 48.23
C GLY A 432 -1.04 -20.37 49.01
N ARG A 433 -0.71 -21.67 48.87
CA ARG A 433 -1.32 -22.74 49.65
C ARG A 433 -0.89 -22.74 51.12
N MET A 434 0.36 -22.36 51.41
CA MET A 434 0.87 -22.26 52.78
C MET A 434 0.37 -21.01 53.51
N ARG A 435 0.06 -19.92 52.80
CA ARG A 435 -0.43 -18.66 53.37
C ARG A 435 -1.96 -18.57 53.45
N ALA A 436 -2.67 -19.55 52.90
CA ALA A 436 -4.10 -19.76 53.14
C ALA A 436 -4.32 -20.37 54.54
N SER A 437 -3.92 -19.65 55.57
CA SER A 437 -4.20 -19.98 56.96
C SER A 437 -4.73 -18.72 57.65
N THR A 438 -5.97 -18.37 57.33
CA THR A 438 -6.77 -17.50 58.21
C THR A 438 -8.22 -17.95 58.16
N GLY A 439 -8.77 -18.21 59.35
CA GLY A 439 -9.91 -19.10 59.58
C GLY A 439 -11.24 -18.63 58.99
N LEU A 440 -12.06 -19.64 58.66
CA LEU A 440 -13.47 -19.50 58.33
C LEU A 440 -14.19 -18.73 59.44
N THR A 441 -14.56 -17.48 59.18
CA THR A 441 -15.54 -16.76 60.00
C THR A 441 -16.93 -17.30 59.67
N HIS A 442 -17.48 -18.08 60.59
CA HIS A 442 -18.82 -18.64 60.48
C HIS A 442 -19.84 -17.48 60.54
N ARG A 443 -20.48 -17.16 59.42
CA ARG A 443 -21.65 -16.27 59.39
C ARG A 443 -22.83 -17.09 59.93
N SER A 444 -23.29 -16.79 61.13
CA SER A 444 -24.54 -17.35 61.66
C SER A 444 -25.72 -16.79 60.87
N VAL A 445 -26.39 -17.66 60.13
CA VAL A 445 -27.69 -17.38 59.51
C VAL A 445 -28.73 -17.57 60.61
N GLN A 446 -29.34 -16.48 61.08
CA GLN A 446 -30.57 -16.55 61.87
C GLN A 446 -31.72 -16.90 60.92
N MET A 447 -32.18 -18.14 60.96
CA MET A 447 -33.50 -18.50 60.45
C MET A 447 -34.54 -17.99 61.45
N LYS A 448 -35.44 -17.10 61.00
CA LYS A 448 -36.70 -16.85 61.71
C LYS A 448 -37.61 -18.04 61.46
N LEU A 449 -38.10 -18.62 62.56
CA LEU A 449 -39.09 -19.69 62.64
C LEU A 449 -40.38 -19.34 61.90
#